data_AF-A0A7S0YNY9-F1
#
_entry.id   AF-A0A7S0YNY9-F1
#
_cell.length_a   1.000
_cell.length_b   1.000
_cell.length_c   1.000
_cell.angle_alpha   90.00
_cell.angle_beta   90.00
_cell.angle_gamma   90.00
#
_symmetry.space_group_name_H-M   'P 1'
#
loop_
_entity.id
_entity.type
_entity.pdbx_description
1 polymer ?
#
loop_
_entity_poly.entity_id
_entity_poly.type
_entity_poly.pdbx_seq_one_letter_code
_entity_poly.pdbx_strand_id
1 'polypeptide(L)'
;MAVPHDEVERVKVPVGCMEMLREEAIAVATVMRQNTRFALTSRVKGEHELLKGVTDILRGRDLTEEEAVAPFIAVMVSSETTGSMTGAALAATTRLVDSRAVSSQLALQQLLQAVVSCQFEETDRSDDELVIMQMLEAVTAVVTSPQGTALGSECLVHTVETLVRLLAEPRCSTLLRHAAFASLGKMLRRIFTDLRALPHAEEDDKQGVALAMSPSVTARPLSADIP
;
A
#
# COMPACT_ATOMS: atom_id res chain seq x y z
N MET A 1 30.05 8.01 16.67
CA MET A 1 30.09 8.37 15.24
C MET A 1 28.65 8.53 14.80
N ALA A 2 28.20 9.77 14.59
CA ALA A 2 26.87 10.04 14.04
C ALA A 2 26.87 9.62 12.57
N VAL A 3 25.97 8.71 12.20
CA VAL A 3 25.68 8.39 10.80
C VAL A 3 25.16 9.69 10.16
N PRO A 4 25.72 10.14 9.02
CA PRO A 4 25.14 11.29 8.34
C PRO A 4 23.73 10.89 7.93
N HIS A 5 22.73 11.63 8.40
CA HIS A 5 21.41 11.58 7.79
C HIS A 5 21.62 12.05 6.35
N ASP A 6 21.61 11.10 5.41
CA ASP A 6 21.53 11.38 3.98
C ASP A 6 20.47 12.45 3.77
N GLU A 7 20.84 13.57 3.15
CA GLU A 7 19.87 14.44 2.51
C GLU A 7 19.16 13.56 1.49
N VAL A 8 17.96 13.07 1.83
CA VAL A 8 17.13 12.32 0.91
C VAL A 8 16.81 13.27 -0.23
N GLU A 9 17.53 13.11 -1.34
CA GLU A 9 17.36 13.91 -2.54
C GLU A 9 15.92 13.74 -3.02
N ARG A 10 15.12 14.81 -2.88
CA ARG A 10 13.70 14.77 -3.22
C ARG A 10 13.55 14.62 -4.73
N VAL A 11 12.99 13.49 -5.14
CA VAL A 11 12.80 13.16 -6.55
C VAL A 11 11.62 13.97 -7.08
N LYS A 12 11.79 14.64 -8.21
CA LYS A 12 10.71 15.35 -8.90
C LYS A 12 9.87 14.40 -9.75
N VAL A 13 8.57 14.67 -9.83
CA VAL A 13 7.69 13.97 -10.77
C VAL A 13 8.20 14.19 -12.21
N PRO A 14 8.37 13.13 -13.02
CA PRO A 14 8.78 13.29 -14.41
C PRO A 14 7.81 14.18 -15.19
N VAL A 15 8.35 15.09 -16.02
CA VAL A 15 7.52 16.05 -16.80
C VAL A 15 6.48 15.34 -17.67
N GLY A 16 6.83 14.18 -18.25
CA GLY A 16 5.91 13.36 -19.05
C GLY A 16 4.74 12.74 -18.26
N CYS A 17 4.85 12.69 -16.93
CA CYS A 17 3.83 12.13 -16.04
C CYS A 17 2.95 13.20 -15.38
N MET A 18 3.28 14.49 -15.53
CA MET A 18 2.55 15.59 -14.88
C MET A 18 1.09 15.69 -15.35
N GLU A 19 0.81 15.46 -16.63
CA GLU A 19 -0.57 15.48 -17.13
C GLU A 19 -1.39 14.34 -16.52
N MET A 20 -0.81 13.13 -16.42
CA MET A 20 -1.46 12.01 -15.76
C MET A 20 -1.73 12.31 -14.28
N LEU A 21 -0.75 12.86 -13.56
CA LEU A 21 -0.94 13.27 -12.17
C LEU A 21 -2.11 14.26 -12.01
N ARG A 22 -2.27 15.19 -12.97
CA ARG A 22 -3.39 16.13 -13.00
C ARG A 22 -4.71 15.43 -13.31
N GLU A 23 -4.73 14.50 -14.25
CA GLU A 23 -5.92 13.68 -14.56
C GLU A 23 -6.40 12.90 -13.33
N GLU A 24 -5.47 12.28 -12.60
CA GLU A 24 -5.78 11.58 -11.35
C GLU A 24 -6.32 12.51 -10.26
N ALA A 25 -5.69 13.68 -10.09
CA ALA A 25 -6.16 14.69 -9.16
C ALA A 25 -7.56 15.19 -9.52
N ILE A 26 -7.86 15.39 -10.82
CA ILE A 26 -9.20 15.77 -11.30
C ILE A 26 -10.20 14.66 -11.01
N ALA A 27 -9.86 13.40 -11.25
CA ALA A 27 -10.74 12.25 -11.01
C ALA A 27 -11.13 12.17 -9.53
N VAL A 28 -10.15 12.24 -8.62
CA VAL A 28 -10.40 12.24 -7.17
C VAL A 28 -11.22 13.46 -6.75
N ALA A 29 -10.83 14.66 -7.18
CA ALA A 29 -11.57 15.88 -6.86
C ALA A 29 -13.03 15.85 -7.38
N THR A 30 -13.28 15.19 -8.51
CA THR A 30 -14.63 15.03 -9.07
C THR A 30 -15.49 14.16 -8.16
N VAL A 31 -14.98 13.00 -7.73
CA VAL A 31 -15.70 12.12 -6.78
C VAL A 31 -15.98 12.84 -5.46
N MET A 32 -15.00 13.59 -4.94
CA MET A 32 -15.18 14.37 -3.71
C MET A 32 -16.26 15.46 -3.85
N ARG A 33 -16.35 16.14 -5.00
CA ARG A 33 -17.38 17.17 -5.26
C ARG A 33 -18.78 16.61 -5.46
N GLN A 34 -18.89 15.36 -5.92
CA GLN A 34 -20.17 14.67 -6.06
C GLN A 34 -20.73 14.23 -4.71
N ASN A 35 -19.88 14.05 -3.70
CA ASN A 35 -20.32 13.74 -2.35
C ASN A 35 -21.06 14.94 -1.74
N THR A 36 -22.37 14.78 -1.47
CA THR A 36 -23.23 15.86 -0.99
C THR A 36 -22.80 16.39 0.38
N ARG A 37 -22.36 15.52 1.29
CA ARG A 37 -21.86 15.90 2.63
C ARG A 37 -20.61 16.76 2.50
N PHE A 38 -19.68 16.34 1.66
CA PHE A 38 -18.41 17.04 1.42
C PHE A 38 -18.61 18.38 0.68
N ALA A 39 -19.55 18.42 -0.25
CA ALA A 39 -19.93 19.64 -0.97
C ALA A 39 -20.64 20.65 -0.04
N LEU A 40 -21.47 20.19 0.89
CA LEU A 40 -22.18 21.04 1.85
C LEU A 40 -21.23 21.65 2.89
N THR A 41 -20.32 20.85 3.47
CA THR A 41 -19.32 21.35 4.42
C THR A 41 -18.42 22.39 3.76
N SER A 42 -18.02 22.15 2.50
CA SER A 42 -17.20 23.07 1.71
C SER A 42 -17.90 24.43 1.45
N ARG A 43 -19.23 24.45 1.33
CA ARG A 43 -19.98 25.70 1.15
C ARG A 43 -20.08 26.53 2.43
N VAL A 44 -20.14 25.87 3.58
CA VAL A 44 -20.35 26.54 4.87
C VAL A 44 -19.04 26.99 5.51
N LYS A 45 -17.96 26.21 5.38
CA LYS A 45 -16.67 26.47 6.04
C LYS A 45 -15.55 26.93 5.08
N GLY A 46 -15.86 27.11 3.79
CA GLY A 46 -14.84 27.25 2.75
C GLY A 46 -14.35 25.90 2.23
N GLU A 47 -13.54 25.89 1.17
CA GLU A 47 -13.08 24.64 0.52
C GLU A 47 -12.39 23.70 1.52
N HIS A 48 -12.84 22.46 1.55
CA HIS A 48 -12.33 21.45 2.49
C HIS A 48 -10.84 21.18 2.26
N GLU A 49 -10.06 21.01 3.33
CA GLU A 49 -8.60 20.89 3.28
C GLU A 49 -8.10 19.76 2.37
N LEU A 50 -8.71 18.57 2.44
CA LEU A 50 -8.41 17.45 1.53
C LEU A 50 -8.66 17.80 0.05
N LEU A 51 -9.80 18.42 -0.27
CA LEU A 51 -10.11 18.82 -1.65
C LEU A 51 -9.16 19.91 -2.12
N LYS A 52 -8.83 20.86 -1.25
CA LYS A 52 -7.82 21.88 -1.52
C LYS A 52 -6.49 21.24 -1.87
N GLY A 53 -5.99 20.30 -1.05
CA GLY A 53 -4.75 19.58 -1.30
C GLY A 53 -4.72 18.89 -2.66
N VAL A 54 -5.79 18.17 -3.02
CA VAL A 54 -5.89 17.52 -4.34
C VAL A 54 -5.95 18.54 -5.48
N THR A 55 -6.64 19.67 -5.31
CA THR A 55 -6.71 20.71 -6.36
C THR A 55 -5.44 21.54 -6.49
N ASP A 56 -4.62 21.63 -5.44
CA ASP A 56 -3.34 22.34 -5.47
C ASP A 56 -2.31 21.63 -6.35
N ILE A 57 -2.44 20.30 -6.54
CA ILE A 57 -1.67 19.54 -7.55
C ILE A 57 -1.84 20.15 -8.94
N LEU A 58 -3.04 20.61 -9.30
CA LEU A 58 -3.33 21.19 -10.61
C LEU A 58 -2.57 22.49 -10.87
N ARG A 59 -2.19 23.20 -9.81
CA ARG A 59 -1.43 24.45 -9.86
C ARG A 59 0.10 24.21 -9.78
N GLY A 60 0.50 23.03 -9.33
CA GLY A 60 1.90 22.62 -9.22
C GLY A 60 2.58 22.47 -10.58
N ARG A 61 3.84 22.94 -10.67
CA ARG A 61 4.69 22.80 -11.87
C ARG A 61 5.95 21.99 -11.63
N ASP A 62 6.47 22.01 -10.40
CA ASP A 62 7.71 21.38 -9.98
C ASP A 62 7.49 20.60 -8.67
N LEU A 63 6.51 19.69 -8.67
CA LEU A 63 6.19 18.90 -7.48
C LEU A 63 7.23 17.79 -7.29
N THR A 64 7.65 17.59 -6.05
CA THR A 64 8.34 16.34 -5.69
C THR A 64 7.34 15.19 -5.68
N GLU A 65 7.80 13.96 -5.82
CA GLU A 65 6.93 12.79 -5.78
C GLU A 65 6.16 12.71 -4.45
N GLU A 66 6.79 13.07 -3.33
CA GLU A 66 6.17 13.13 -2.01
C GLU A 66 5.06 14.20 -1.94
N GLU A 67 5.32 15.39 -2.50
CA GLU A 67 4.33 16.46 -2.60
C GLU A 67 3.14 16.06 -3.49
N ALA A 68 3.41 15.28 -4.55
CA ALA A 68 2.40 14.77 -5.46
C ALA A 68 1.51 13.70 -4.81
N VAL A 69 2.09 12.78 -4.00
CA VAL A 69 1.32 11.71 -3.36
C VAL A 69 0.62 12.13 -2.07
N ALA A 70 1.14 13.14 -1.37
CA ALA A 70 0.63 13.55 -0.06
C ALA A 70 -0.89 13.84 -0.03
N PRO A 71 -1.51 14.52 -1.02
CA PRO A 71 -2.95 14.73 -1.02
C PRO A 71 -3.76 13.44 -1.17
N PHE A 72 -3.29 12.49 -1.98
CA PHE A 72 -3.96 11.19 -2.11
C PHE A 72 -3.86 10.38 -0.82
N ILE A 73 -2.69 10.42 -0.16
CA ILE A 73 -2.48 9.81 1.15
C ILE A 73 -3.45 10.39 2.18
N ALA A 74 -3.56 11.72 2.24
CA ALA A 74 -4.46 12.40 3.16
C ALA A 74 -5.93 12.00 2.96
N VAL A 75 -6.35 11.75 1.71
CA VAL A 75 -7.67 11.19 1.42
C VAL A 75 -7.78 9.75 1.93
N MET A 76 -6.80 8.88 1.65
CA MET A 76 -6.87 7.45 2.02
C MET A 76 -6.94 7.19 3.53
N VAL A 77 -6.29 8.03 4.35
CA VAL A 77 -6.20 7.82 5.80
C VAL A 77 -7.22 8.63 6.60
N SER A 78 -8.03 9.46 5.93
CA SER A 78 -9.00 10.31 6.61
C SER A 78 -10.30 9.57 6.89
N SER A 79 -10.74 9.58 8.15
CA SER A 79 -12.02 9.04 8.58
C SER A 79 -13.23 9.84 8.08
N GLU A 80 -13.01 11.02 7.49
CA GLU A 80 -14.08 11.85 6.91
C GLU A 80 -14.42 11.44 5.46
N THR A 81 -13.69 10.48 4.90
CA THR A 81 -13.83 10.06 3.51
C THR A 81 -14.74 8.84 3.36
N THR A 82 -15.57 8.85 2.32
CA THR A 82 -16.41 7.72 1.97
C THR A 82 -15.64 6.70 1.16
N GLY A 83 -16.12 5.45 1.11
CA GLY A 83 -15.48 4.38 0.33
C GLY A 83 -15.19 4.78 -1.12
N SER A 84 -16.10 5.48 -1.79
CA SER A 84 -15.88 6.00 -3.14
C SER A 84 -14.73 7.00 -3.28
N MET A 85 -14.51 7.87 -2.28
CA MET A 85 -13.44 8.86 -2.27
C MET A 85 -12.09 8.17 -2.02
N THR A 86 -12.02 7.30 -1.01
CA THR A 86 -10.85 6.47 -0.69
C THR A 86 -10.48 5.58 -1.88
N GLY A 87 -11.48 4.94 -2.49
CA GLY A 87 -11.32 4.11 -3.68
C GLY A 87 -10.77 4.86 -4.89
N ALA A 88 -11.21 6.11 -5.11
CA ALA A 88 -10.65 6.95 -6.15
C ALA A 88 -9.16 7.26 -5.90
N ALA A 89 -8.78 7.55 -4.65
CA ALA A 89 -7.38 7.80 -4.27
C ALA A 89 -6.50 6.54 -4.38
N LEU A 90 -7.03 5.37 -4.02
CA LEU A 90 -6.38 4.07 -4.21
C LEU A 90 -6.16 3.78 -5.70
N ALA A 91 -7.17 3.99 -6.53
CA ALA A 91 -7.07 3.77 -7.97
C ALA A 91 -6.06 4.74 -8.63
N ALA A 92 -6.02 6.00 -8.19
CA ALA A 92 -5.01 6.96 -8.60
C ALA A 92 -3.60 6.50 -8.22
N THR A 93 -3.43 5.98 -6.99
CA THR A 93 -2.16 5.42 -6.52
C THR A 93 -1.65 4.32 -7.45
N THR A 94 -2.50 3.35 -7.79
CA THR A 94 -2.16 2.28 -8.73
C THR A 94 -1.67 2.84 -10.08
N ARG A 95 -2.39 3.81 -10.66
CA ARG A 95 -2.03 4.41 -11.95
C ARG A 95 -0.74 5.23 -11.91
N LEU A 96 -0.49 5.95 -10.83
CA LEU A 96 0.75 6.71 -10.63
C LEU A 96 1.98 5.78 -10.52
N VAL A 97 1.83 4.63 -9.87
CA VAL A 97 2.89 3.63 -9.76
C VAL A 97 3.12 2.92 -11.10
N ASP A 98 2.06 2.46 -11.76
CA ASP A 98 2.15 1.73 -13.03
C ASP A 98 2.78 2.57 -14.14
N SER A 99 2.50 3.88 -14.14
CA SER A 99 3.07 4.84 -15.09
C SER A 99 4.48 5.31 -14.74
N ARG A 100 5.01 4.92 -13.58
CA ARG A 100 6.28 5.41 -13.01
C ARG A 100 6.29 6.92 -12.78
N ALA A 101 5.11 7.53 -12.57
CA ALA A 101 5.02 8.91 -12.08
C ALA A 101 5.59 9.03 -10.66
N VAL A 102 5.54 7.94 -9.91
CA VAL A 102 6.14 7.79 -8.58
C VAL A 102 7.08 6.58 -8.60
N SER A 103 8.33 6.79 -8.20
CA SER A 103 9.40 5.80 -8.29
C SER A 103 10.40 5.87 -7.14
N SER A 104 10.44 6.97 -6.41
CA SER A 104 11.26 7.14 -5.22
C SER A 104 10.84 6.18 -4.12
N GLN A 105 11.83 5.61 -3.43
CA GLN A 105 11.61 4.73 -2.30
C GLN A 105 10.74 5.40 -1.22
N LEU A 106 10.99 6.69 -0.95
CA LEU A 106 10.27 7.43 0.08
C LEU A 106 8.78 7.55 -0.26
N ALA A 107 8.43 8.01 -1.47
CA ALA A 107 7.04 8.15 -1.87
C ALA A 107 6.31 6.80 -1.96
N LEU A 108 6.97 5.76 -2.50
CA LEU A 108 6.40 4.41 -2.55
C LEU A 108 6.15 3.82 -1.16
N GLN A 109 7.06 4.04 -0.20
CA GLN A 109 6.87 3.58 1.17
C GLN A 109 5.73 4.32 1.87
N GLN A 110 5.63 5.65 1.69
CA GLN A 110 4.52 6.45 2.21
C GLN A 110 3.17 6.00 1.62
N LEU A 111 3.11 5.74 0.31
CA LEU A 111 1.94 5.19 -0.34
C LEU A 111 1.58 3.82 0.23
N LEU A 112 2.52 2.89 0.31
CA LEU A 112 2.25 1.54 0.80
C LEU A 112 1.68 1.56 2.22
N GLN A 113 2.29 2.36 3.11
CA GLN A 113 1.80 2.52 4.47
C GLN A 113 0.38 3.11 4.51
N ALA A 114 0.10 4.12 3.69
CA ALA A 114 -1.21 4.75 3.61
C ALA A 114 -2.28 3.81 3.03
N VAL A 115 -1.93 3.02 2.01
CA VAL A 115 -2.83 2.02 1.40
C VAL A 115 -3.19 0.94 2.43
N VAL A 116 -2.22 0.40 3.15
CA VAL A 116 -2.44 -0.69 4.14
C VAL A 116 -3.20 -0.19 5.37
N SER A 117 -3.09 1.09 5.69
CA SER A 117 -3.79 1.74 6.81
C SER A 117 -5.01 2.56 6.38
N CYS A 118 -5.45 2.41 5.12
CA CYS A 118 -6.56 3.21 4.60
C CYS A 118 -7.83 2.97 5.40
N GLN A 119 -8.60 4.03 5.61
CA GLN A 119 -9.86 3.99 6.35
C GLN A 119 -10.92 4.72 5.54
N PHE A 120 -12.15 4.25 5.66
CA PHE A 120 -13.29 4.86 5.01
C PHE A 120 -14.56 4.59 5.82
N GLU A 121 -15.56 5.45 5.65
CA GLU A 121 -16.88 5.27 6.25
C GLU A 121 -17.49 3.96 5.70
N GLU A 122 -17.64 2.93 6.56
CA GLU A 122 -18.30 1.66 6.22
C GLU A 122 -19.76 1.95 5.81
N THR A 123 -20.16 1.41 4.65
CA THR A 123 -21.49 1.65 4.09
C THR A 123 -22.20 0.33 3.82
N ASP A 124 -22.36 -0.06 2.55
CA ASP A 124 -22.81 -1.39 2.18
C ASP A 124 -21.62 -2.31 2.02
N ARG A 125 -21.78 -3.57 2.44
CA ARG A 125 -20.73 -4.58 2.34
C ARG A 125 -20.18 -4.70 0.91
N SER A 126 -21.01 -4.60 -0.11
CA SER A 126 -20.58 -4.75 -1.50
C SER A 126 -19.70 -3.58 -1.94
N ASP A 127 -20.04 -2.37 -1.51
CA ASP A 127 -19.25 -1.16 -1.80
C ASP A 127 -17.92 -1.19 -1.03
N ASP A 128 -17.96 -1.60 0.23
CA ASP A 128 -16.77 -1.73 1.06
C ASP A 128 -15.79 -2.76 0.47
N GLU A 129 -16.29 -3.91 -0.01
CA GLU A 129 -15.44 -4.92 -0.67
C GLU A 129 -14.79 -4.38 -1.96
N LEU A 130 -15.45 -3.47 -2.69
CA LEU A 130 -14.87 -2.85 -3.88
C LEU A 130 -13.68 -1.96 -3.54
N VAL A 131 -13.76 -1.19 -2.45
CA VAL A 131 -12.63 -0.38 -1.96
C VAL A 131 -11.48 -1.28 -1.51
N ILE A 132 -11.77 -2.38 -0.84
CA ILE A 132 -10.75 -3.35 -0.42
C ILE A 132 -10.10 -4.02 -1.65
N MET A 133 -10.84 -4.32 -2.72
CA MET A 133 -10.25 -4.78 -3.97
C MET A 133 -9.27 -3.76 -4.56
N GLN A 134 -9.63 -2.47 -4.56
CA GLN A 134 -8.74 -1.40 -5.01
C GLN A 134 -7.49 -1.25 -4.11
N MET A 135 -7.65 -1.47 -2.81
CA MET A 135 -6.52 -1.53 -1.86
C MET A 135 -5.58 -2.69 -2.22
N LEU A 136 -6.10 -3.88 -2.48
CA LEU A 136 -5.30 -5.04 -2.90
C LEU A 136 -4.54 -4.79 -4.21
N GLU A 137 -5.18 -4.13 -5.17
CA GLU A 137 -4.56 -3.72 -6.43
C GLU A 137 -3.41 -2.73 -6.19
N ALA A 138 -3.64 -1.68 -5.38
CA ALA A 138 -2.64 -0.67 -5.06
C ALA A 138 -1.43 -1.26 -4.31
N VAL A 139 -1.68 -2.11 -3.31
CA VAL A 139 -0.61 -2.84 -2.59
C VAL A 139 0.22 -3.67 -3.57
N THR A 140 -0.45 -4.40 -4.47
CA THR A 140 0.24 -5.24 -5.45
C THR A 140 1.08 -4.40 -6.41
N ALA A 141 0.53 -3.30 -6.93
CA ALA A 141 1.25 -2.40 -7.83
C ALA A 141 2.50 -1.82 -7.17
N VAL A 142 2.39 -1.32 -5.93
CA VAL A 142 3.54 -0.75 -5.20
C VAL A 142 4.63 -1.79 -4.96
N VAL A 143 4.29 -2.95 -4.38
CA VAL A 143 5.33 -3.97 -4.05
C VAL A 143 5.92 -4.63 -5.29
N THR A 144 5.13 -4.80 -6.35
CA THR A 144 5.61 -5.43 -7.59
C THR A 144 6.19 -4.45 -8.60
N SER A 145 6.21 -3.14 -8.31
CA SER A 145 6.91 -2.13 -9.10
C SER A 145 8.43 -2.41 -9.12
N PRO A 146 9.19 -2.02 -10.16
CA PRO A 146 10.64 -2.23 -10.21
C PRO A 146 11.38 -1.67 -8.98
N GLN A 147 10.89 -0.57 -8.43
CA GLN A 147 11.44 0.15 -7.29
C GLN A 147 10.97 -0.42 -5.94
N GLY A 148 10.03 -1.37 -5.97
CA GLY A 148 9.56 -2.12 -4.80
C GLY A 148 10.66 -2.89 -4.05
N THR A 149 11.80 -3.17 -4.70
CA THR A 149 12.98 -3.79 -4.04
C THR A 149 13.57 -2.91 -2.94
N ALA A 150 13.35 -1.59 -3.03
CA ALA A 150 13.86 -0.62 -2.07
C ALA A 150 12.94 -0.44 -0.86
N LEU A 151 11.76 -1.09 -0.84
CA LEU A 151 10.84 -0.97 0.30
C LEU A 151 11.44 -1.60 1.55
N GLY A 152 11.30 -0.91 2.69
CA GLY A 152 11.79 -1.38 3.98
C GLY A 152 11.15 -2.70 4.39
N SER A 153 11.95 -3.61 4.98
CA SER A 153 11.47 -4.93 5.43
C SER A 153 10.30 -4.84 6.41
N GLU A 154 10.33 -3.88 7.34
CA GLU A 154 9.23 -3.63 8.29
C GLU A 154 7.92 -3.29 7.58
N CYS A 155 7.98 -2.42 6.56
CA CYS A 155 6.81 -2.04 5.77
C CYS A 155 6.24 -3.24 5.00
N LEU A 156 7.10 -4.06 4.40
CA LEU A 156 6.69 -5.28 3.69
C LEU A 156 6.07 -6.32 4.63
N VAL A 157 6.68 -6.56 5.79
CA VAL A 157 6.15 -7.49 6.79
C VAL A 157 4.79 -7.02 7.29
N HIS A 158 4.66 -5.74 7.64
CA HIS A 158 3.38 -5.17 8.06
C HIS A 158 2.29 -5.32 6.98
N THR A 159 2.67 -5.12 5.71
CA THR A 159 1.77 -5.31 4.57
C THR A 159 1.30 -6.77 4.48
N VAL A 160 2.22 -7.73 4.55
CA VAL A 160 1.91 -9.17 4.54
C VAL A 160 0.98 -9.55 5.69
N GLU A 161 1.27 -9.08 6.91
CA GLU A 161 0.44 -9.32 8.08
C GLU A 161 -0.98 -8.79 7.89
N THR A 162 -1.13 -7.59 7.34
CA THR A 162 -2.45 -7.00 7.08
C THR A 162 -3.23 -7.80 6.04
N LEU A 163 -2.59 -8.28 4.97
CA LEU A 163 -3.26 -9.14 3.98
C LEU A 163 -3.66 -10.51 4.56
N VAL A 164 -2.84 -11.08 5.45
CA VAL A 164 -3.17 -12.33 6.15
C VAL A 164 -4.36 -12.12 7.09
N ARG A 165 -4.41 -10.99 7.81
CA ARG A 165 -5.57 -10.61 8.63
C ARG A 165 -6.83 -10.50 7.79
N LEU A 166 -6.75 -9.86 6.62
CA LEU A 166 -7.89 -9.75 5.68
C LEU A 166 -8.39 -11.13 5.21
N LEU A 167 -7.48 -12.07 4.92
CA LEU A 167 -7.84 -13.43 4.52
C LEU A 167 -8.64 -14.19 5.60
N ALA A 168 -8.34 -13.91 6.87
CA ALA A 168 -8.99 -14.50 8.03
C ALA A 168 -10.31 -13.81 8.43
N GLU A 169 -10.64 -12.67 7.82
CA GLU A 169 -11.83 -11.89 8.18
C GLU A 169 -13.12 -12.63 7.75
N PRO A 170 -14.02 -12.99 8.71
CA PRO A 170 -15.25 -13.71 8.41
C PRO A 170 -16.22 -12.90 7.54
N ARG A 171 -16.13 -11.57 7.58
CA ARG A 171 -16.96 -10.67 6.77
C ARG A 171 -16.51 -10.58 5.30
N CYS A 172 -15.38 -11.17 4.90
CA CYS A 172 -14.96 -11.16 3.49
C CYS A 172 -15.67 -12.23 2.66
N SER A 173 -16.15 -11.85 1.47
CA SER A 173 -16.65 -12.77 0.45
C SER A 173 -15.57 -13.74 -0.04
N THR A 174 -16.00 -14.84 -0.64
CA THR A 174 -15.10 -15.81 -1.28
C THR A 174 -14.28 -15.18 -2.40
N LEU A 175 -14.89 -14.27 -3.17
CA LEU A 175 -14.22 -13.57 -4.26
C LEU A 175 -13.11 -12.67 -3.72
N LEU A 176 -13.43 -11.84 -2.72
CA LEU A 176 -12.44 -10.96 -2.10
C LEU A 176 -11.30 -11.76 -1.45
N ARG A 177 -11.62 -12.87 -0.76
CA ARG A 177 -10.60 -13.75 -0.19
C ARG A 177 -9.68 -14.35 -1.26
N HIS A 178 -10.23 -14.74 -2.40
CA HIS A 178 -9.43 -15.24 -3.52
C HIS A 178 -8.53 -14.15 -4.10
N ALA A 179 -9.05 -12.93 -4.28
CA ALA A 179 -8.28 -11.78 -4.75
C ALA A 179 -7.14 -11.41 -3.78
N ALA A 180 -7.41 -11.42 -2.47
CA ALA A 180 -6.42 -11.18 -1.43
C ALA A 180 -5.31 -12.24 -1.45
N PHE A 181 -5.67 -13.52 -1.60
CA PHE A 181 -4.71 -14.61 -1.65
C PHE A 181 -3.82 -14.51 -2.90
N ALA A 182 -4.42 -14.20 -4.05
CA ALA A 182 -3.67 -13.99 -5.30
C ALA A 182 -2.70 -12.80 -5.19
N SER A 183 -3.13 -11.70 -4.57
CA SER A 183 -2.32 -10.50 -4.33
C SER A 183 -1.14 -10.80 -3.39
N LEU A 184 -1.41 -11.48 -2.27
CA LEU A 184 -0.38 -11.94 -1.34
C LEU A 184 0.64 -12.87 -2.04
N GLY A 185 0.16 -13.79 -2.88
CA GLY A 185 1.02 -14.68 -3.66
C GLY A 185 1.95 -13.93 -4.61
N LYS A 186 1.46 -12.90 -5.31
CA LYS A 186 2.28 -12.04 -6.19
C LYS A 186 3.35 -11.29 -5.40
N MET A 187 2.95 -10.72 -4.26
CA MET A 187 3.84 -9.98 -3.36
C MET A 187 4.96 -10.86 -2.82
N LEU A 188 4.62 -12.01 -2.24
CA LEU A 188 5.61 -12.94 -1.68
C LEU A 188 6.57 -13.43 -2.75
N ARG A 189 6.09 -13.77 -3.95
CA ARG A 189 6.96 -14.15 -5.07
C ARG A 189 7.98 -13.06 -5.38
N ARG A 190 7.55 -11.80 -5.46
CA ARG A 190 8.46 -10.68 -5.68
C ARG A 190 9.50 -10.56 -4.57
N ILE A 191 9.06 -10.53 -3.31
CA ILE A 191 9.96 -10.44 -2.15
C ILE A 191 11.00 -11.56 -2.17
N PHE A 192 10.58 -12.81 -2.39
CA PHE A 192 11.52 -13.94 -2.42
C PHE A 192 12.43 -13.94 -3.65
N THR A 193 11.99 -13.40 -4.79
CA THR A 193 12.86 -13.19 -5.96
C THR A 193 13.94 -12.16 -5.66
N ASP A 194 13.58 -11.05 -5.01
CA ASP A 194 14.54 -10.00 -4.65
C ASP A 194 15.55 -10.52 -3.61
N LEU A 195 15.09 -11.29 -2.61
CA LEU A 195 15.96 -11.93 -1.63
C LEU A 195 16.97 -12.90 -2.26
N ARG A 196 16.59 -13.63 -3.31
CA ARG A 196 17.50 -14.53 -4.03
C ARG A 196 18.54 -13.79 -4.86
N ALA A 197 18.29 -12.54 -5.23
CA ALA A 197 19.22 -11.71 -5.99
C ALA A 197 20.25 -11.01 -5.09
N LEU A 198 20.04 -11.02 -3.77
CA LEU A 198 21.04 -10.50 -2.83
C LEU A 198 22.31 -11.36 -2.91
N PRO A 199 23.50 -10.74 -2.99
CA PRO A 199 24.74 -11.49 -2.97
C PRO A 199 24.79 -12.30 -1.68
N HIS A 200 25.03 -13.60 -1.81
CA HIS A 200 25.37 -14.43 -0.66
C HIS A 200 26.62 -13.79 -0.04
N ALA A 201 26.50 -13.34 1.21
CA ALA A 201 27.70 -13.10 2.00
C ALA A 201 28.49 -14.42 1.93
N GLU A 202 29.68 -14.38 1.37
CA GLU A 202 30.62 -15.49 1.53
C GLU A 202 30.81 -15.62 3.05
N GLU A 203 30.10 -16.56 3.65
CA GLU A 203 30.39 -17.02 4.99
C GLU A 203 31.79 -17.60 4.90
N ASP A 204 32.77 -16.81 5.31
CA ASP A 204 34.13 -17.27 5.52
C ASP A 204 34.04 -18.43 6.51
N ASP A 205 34.18 -19.62 5.95
CA ASP A 205 33.85 -20.93 6.53
C ASP A 205 34.83 -21.27 7.66
N LYS A 206 34.72 -20.56 8.80
CA LYS A 206 35.53 -20.78 10.01
C LYS A 206 34.77 -20.42 11.29
N GLN A 207 33.69 -21.15 11.57
CA GLN A 207 33.45 -21.72 12.90
C GLN A 207 32.23 -22.63 12.85
N GLY A 208 32.50 -23.93 12.82
CA GLY A 208 31.48 -24.95 12.98
C GLY A 208 30.71 -24.76 14.29
N VAL A 209 29.42 -24.47 14.17
CA VAL A 209 28.46 -24.77 15.21
C VAL A 209 27.59 -25.89 14.67
N ALA A 210 27.92 -27.11 15.08
CA ALA A 210 27.07 -28.27 14.92
C ALA A 210 25.77 -28.06 15.72
N LEU A 211 24.76 -27.45 15.09
CA LEU A 211 23.38 -27.62 15.52
C LEU A 211 22.93 -29.00 15.04
N ALA A 212 23.28 -30.01 15.82
CA ALA A 212 22.73 -31.35 15.71
C ALA A 212 21.21 -31.26 15.80
N MET A 213 20.52 -31.44 14.68
CA MET A 213 19.11 -31.79 14.64
C MET A 213 18.96 -33.20 15.18
N SER A 214 18.76 -33.36 16.48
CA SER A 214 18.22 -34.59 17.05
C SER A 214 16.74 -34.69 16.64
N PRO A 215 16.27 -35.75 15.98
CA PRO A 215 14.85 -35.94 15.74
C PRO A 215 14.22 -36.46 17.04
N SER A 216 13.57 -35.58 17.80
CA SER A 216 12.71 -36.01 18.91
C SER A 216 11.24 -35.82 18.50
N VAL A 217 10.78 -36.73 17.63
CA VAL A 217 9.34 -36.98 17.43
C VAL A 217 9.05 -38.33 18.06
N THR A 218 8.82 -38.33 19.37
CA THR A 218 8.10 -39.42 20.03
C THR A 218 6.63 -39.28 19.70
N ALA A 219 6.20 -39.96 18.63
CA ALA A 219 4.80 -40.20 18.37
C ALA A 219 4.20 -40.95 19.57
N ARG A 220 3.27 -40.32 20.28
CA ARG A 220 2.49 -40.94 21.36
C ARG A 220 1.28 -41.63 20.72
N PRO A 221 1.15 -42.97 20.80
CA PRO A 221 -0.01 -43.64 20.21
C PRO A 221 -1.27 -43.23 20.97
N LEU A 222 -2.32 -42.92 20.20
CA LEU A 222 -3.66 -42.63 20.68
C LEU A 222 -4.27 -43.96 21.19
N SER A 223 -4.19 -44.21 22.50
CA SER A 223 -4.89 -45.32 23.11
C SER A 223 -6.39 -45.10 22.94
N ALA A 224 -7.01 -45.94 22.12
CA ALA A 224 -8.45 -46.09 22.06
C ALA A 224 -8.89 -46.85 23.31
N ASP A 225 -9.49 -46.15 24.27
CA ASP A 225 -10.31 -46.74 25.32
C ASP A 225 -11.60 -45.91 25.41
N ILE A 226 -12.73 -46.62 25.30
CA ILE A 226 -14.06 -46.42 25.90
C ILE A 226 -15.09 -47.11 24.97
N PRO A 227 -16.12 -47.83 25.48
CA PRO A 227 -16.30 -48.47 26.80
C PRO A 227 -16.21 -50.01 26.75
#